data_AF-A0A1H1EH11-F1
#
_entry.id   AF-A0A1H1EH11-F1
#
_cell.length_a   1.000
_cell.length_b   1.000
_cell.length_c   1.000
_cell.angle_alpha   90.00
_cell.angle_beta   90.00
_cell.angle_gamma   90.00
#
_symmetry.space_group_name_H-M   'P 1'
#
loop_
_entity.id
_entity.type
_entity.pdbx_description
1 polymer ?
#
loop_
_entity_poly.entity_id
_entity_poly.type
_entity_poly.pdbx_seq_one_letter_code
_entity_poly.pdbx_strand_id
1 'polypeptide(L)' 'MRPPVSTGVFETAQVLRIGRNLVVYAVGVGLLVAGALGMADAIDLTTTVAIPSFVVGLLLVLFVHEYFGGPV' A
#
# COMPACT_ATOMS: atom_id res chain seq x y z
N MET A 1 2.09 1.96 -41.89
CA MET A 1 3.06 1.14 -41.12
C MET A 1 3.05 1.64 -39.68
N ARG A 2 2.64 0.82 -38.71
CA ARG A 2 2.66 1.15 -37.28
C ARG A 2 4.01 0.69 -36.73
N PRO A 3 4.79 1.54 -36.03
CA PRO A 3 6.08 1.13 -35.51
C PRO A 3 5.91 -0.02 -34.49
N PRO A 4 6.86 -0.97 -34.41
CA PRO A 4 6.84 -2.03 -33.42
C PRO A 4 6.98 -1.40 -32.03
N VAL A 5 6.00 -1.63 -31.16
CA VAL A 5 6.12 -1.20 -29.76
C VAL A 5 7.15 -2.11 -29.09
N SER A 6 8.25 -1.54 -28.61
CA SER A 6 9.32 -2.31 -27.96
C SER A 6 8.84 -2.91 -26.65
N THR A 7 9.00 -4.21 -26.49
CA THR A 7 8.67 -5.00 -25.28
C THR A 7 9.13 -4.33 -23.97
N GLY A 8 10.31 -3.69 -23.97
CA GLY A 8 10.86 -3.00 -22.80
C GLY A 8 10.03 -1.84 -22.24
N VAL A 9 9.20 -1.17 -23.05
CA VAL A 9 8.31 -0.08 -22.58
C VAL A 9 7.15 -0.65 -21.74
N PHE A 10 6.63 -1.82 -22.13
CA PHE A 10 5.57 -2.50 -21.37
C PHE A 10 6.08 -3.05 -20.04
N GLU A 11 7.26 -3.67 -20.03
CA GLU A 11 7.91 -4.18 -18.81
C GLU A 11 8.19 -3.07 -17.82
N THR A 12 8.76 -1.94 -18.26
CA THR A 12 9.07 -0.81 -17.37
C THR A 12 7.80 -0.23 -16.75
N ALA A 13 6.73 -0.08 -17.54
CA ALA A 13 5.43 0.41 -17.04
C ALA A 13 4.79 -0.56 -16.05
N GLN A 14 4.96 -1.87 -16.24
CA GLN A 14 4.47 -2.89 -15.31
C GLN A 14 5.27 -2.88 -14.01
N VAL A 15 6.59 -2.84 -14.07
CA VAL A 15 7.47 -2.76 -12.89
C VAL A 15 7.19 -1.51 -12.07
N LEU A 16 7.03 -0.35 -12.71
CA LEU A 16 6.67 0.89 -12.01
C LEU A 16 5.29 0.82 -11.34
N ARG A 17 4.31 0.18 -11.99
CA ARG A 17 2.97 -0.02 -11.42
C ARG A 17 3.03 -0.90 -10.18
N ILE A 18 3.70 -2.05 -10.27
CA ILE A 18 3.86 -2.98 -9.15
C ILE A 18 4.64 -2.30 -8.02
N GLY A 19 5.75 -1.64 -8.32
CA GLY A 19 6.55 -0.91 -7.34
C GLY A 19 5.73 0.14 -6.58
N ARG A 20 4.93 0.94 -7.29
CA ARG A 20 4.01 1.90 -6.67
C ARG A 20 2.99 1.20 -5.77
N ASN A 21 2.33 0.15 -6.25
CA ASN A 21 1.31 -0.56 -5.49
C ASN A 21 1.89 -1.16 -4.21
N LEU A 22 3.08 -1.77 -4.29
CA LEU A 22 3.81 -2.32 -3.15
C LEU A 22 4.18 -1.26 -2.11
N VAL A 23 4.64 -0.08 -2.54
CA VAL A 23 4.97 1.01 -1.60
C VAL A 23 3.73 1.47 -0.84
N VAL A 24 2.61 1.71 -1.53
CA VAL A 24 1.36 2.14 -0.88
C VAL A 24 0.85 1.03 0.06
N TYR A 25 0.92 -0.23 -0.39
CA TYR A 25 0.52 -1.37 0.42
C TYR A 25 1.38 -1.51 1.68
N ALA A 26 2.71 -1.37 1.56
CA ALA A 26 3.63 -1.45 2.68
C ALA A 26 3.37 -0.33 3.70
N VAL A 27 3.08 0.89 3.25
CA VAL A 27 2.67 1.99 4.14
C VAL A 27 1.35 1.67 4.83
N GLY A 28 0.36 1.16 4.10
CA GLY A 28 -0.93 0.75 4.65
C GLY A 28 -0.79 -0.33 5.73
N VAL A 29 -0.05 -1.39 5.44
CA VAL A 29 0.24 -2.47 6.39
C VAL A 29 1.04 -1.96 7.59
N GLY A 30 2.05 -1.11 7.38
CA GLY A 30 2.85 -0.53 8.45
C GLY A 30 2.00 0.29 9.43
N LEU A 31 1.12 1.15 8.90
CA LEU A 31 0.18 1.92 9.73
C LEU A 31 -0.82 1.02 10.44
N LEU A 32 -1.32 -0.02 9.78
CA LEU A 32 -2.27 -0.96 10.36
C LEU A 32 -1.64 -1.76 11.51
N VAL A 33 -0.42 -2.27 11.32
CA VAL A 33 0.34 -2.98 12.35
C VAL A 33 0.68 -2.04 13.51
N ALA A 34 1.20 -0.85 13.23
CA ALA A 34 1.53 0.12 14.27
C ALA A 34 0.29 0.54 15.08
N GLY A 35 -0.85 0.79 14.40
CA GLY A 35 -2.11 1.10 15.05
C GLY A 35 -2.63 -0.06 15.90
N ALA A 36 -2.57 -1.30 15.39
CA ALA A 36 -2.97 -2.49 16.13
C ALA A 36 -2.09 -2.73 17.37
N LEU A 37 -0.77 -2.59 17.24
CA LEU A 37 0.17 -2.73 18.35
C LEU A 37 -0.04 -1.63 19.39
N GLY A 38 -0.31 -0.39 18.96
CA GLY A 38 -0.64 0.72 19.85
C GLY A 38 -1.94 0.49 20.63
N MET A 39 -2.99 -0.02 19.97
CA MET A 39 -4.25 -0.37 20.63
C MET A 39 -4.11 -1.59 21.56
N ALA A 40 -3.13 -2.46 21.33
CA ALA A 40 -2.82 -3.61 22.17
C ALA A 40 -1.84 -3.27 23.32
N ASP A 41 -1.54 -1.98 23.53
CA ASP A 41 -0.55 -1.48 24.49
C ASP A 41 0.83 -2.15 24.36
N ALA A 42 1.16 -2.64 23.15
CA ALA A 42 2.44 -3.29 22.86
C ALA A 42 3.56 -2.29 22.54
N ILE A 43 3.18 -1.05 22.19
CA ILE A 43 4.09 0.07 21.94
C ILE A 43 3.49 1.36 22.52
N ASP A 44 4.35 2.32 22.88
CA ASP A 44 3.95 3.64 23.38
C ASP A 44 3.37 4.52 22.25
N LEU A 45 2.14 4.20 21.86
CA LEU A 45 1.37 4.98 20.89
C LEU A 45 0.01 5.30 21.50
N THR A 46 -0.27 6.59 21.71
CA THR A 46 -1.54 7.01 22.31
C THR A 46 -2.74 6.49 21.50
N THR A 47 -3.81 6.12 22.18
CA THR A 47 -5.05 5.63 21.54
C THR A 47 -5.58 6.60 20.48
N THR A 48 -5.44 7.92 20.72
CA THR A 48 -5.84 8.98 19.79
C THR A 48 -5.09 8.93 18.46
N VAL A 49 -3.86 8.39 18.43
CA VAL A 49 -3.10 8.18 17.19
C VAL A 49 -3.26 6.75 16.67
N ALA A 50 -3.28 5.76 17.56
CA ALA A 50 -3.36 4.36 17.21
C ALA A 50 -4.63 4.02 16.41
N ILE A 51 -5.80 4.54 16.83
CA ILE A 51 -7.07 4.29 16.13
C ILE A 51 -7.04 4.89 14.71
N PRO A 52 -6.74 6.19 14.49
CA PRO A 52 -6.60 6.72 13.14
C PRO A 52 -5.56 5.99 12.29
N SER A 53 -4.39 5.63 12.85
CA SER A 53 -3.37 4.87 12.12
C SER A 53 -3.90 3.53 11.64
N PHE A 54 -4.62 2.80 12.49
CA PHE A 54 -5.24 1.54 12.12
C PHE A 54 -6.27 1.72 11.00
N VAL A 55 -7.17 2.70 11.13
CA VAL A 55 -8.22 2.97 10.14
C VAL A 55 -7.63 3.42 8.81
N VAL A 56 -6.68 4.35 8.82
CA VAL A 56 -6.00 4.82 7.60
C VAL A 56 -5.21 3.68 6.95
N GLY A 57 -4.50 2.87 7.73
CA GLY A 57 -3.80 1.70 7.24
C GLY A 57 -4.74 0.72 6.54
N LEU A 58 -5.89 0.43 7.15
CA LEU A 58 -6.92 -0.43 6.57
C LEU A 58 -7.47 0.15 5.26
N LEU A 59 -7.81 1.44 5.24
CA LEU A 59 -8.30 2.12 4.04
C LEU A 59 -7.27 2.07 2.90
N LEU A 60 -5.98 2.25 3.20
CA LEU A 60 -4.91 2.15 2.18
C LEU A 60 -4.78 0.73 1.62
N VAL A 61 -4.84 -0.29 2.47
CA VAL A 61 -4.81 -1.70 2.04
C VAL A 61 -6.00 -2.00 1.12
N LEU A 62 -7.21 -1.64 1.55
CA LEU A 62 -8.42 -1.81 0.76
C LEU A 62 -8.33 -1.04 -0.55
N PHE A 63 -7.83 0.20 -0.52
CA PHE A 63 -7.68 1.03 -1.70
C PHE A 63 -6.76 0.38 -2.75
N VAL A 64 -5.65 -0.23 -2.33
CA VAL A 64 -4.76 -0.96 -3.24
C VAL A 64 -5.48 -2.17 -3.86
N HIS A 65 -6.26 -2.91 -3.08
CA HIS A 65 -7.02 -4.06 -3.60
C HIS A 65 -8.13 -3.65 -4.57
N GLU A 66 -8.92 -2.65 -4.21
CA GLU A 66 -10.11 -2.26 -4.97
C GLU A 66 -9.77 -1.40 -6.20
N TYR A 67 -8.81 -0.47 -6.08
CA TYR A 67 -8.53 0.50 -7.13
C TYR A 67 -7.25 0.20 -7.91
N PHE A 68 -6.27 -0.47 -7.31
CA PHE A 68 -5.01 -0.81 -8.01
C PHE A 68 -4.97 -2.25 -8.53
N GLY A 69 -6.00 -3.05 -8.26
CA GLY A 69 -6.07 -4.46 -8.66
C GLY A 69 -5.24 -5.38 -7.78
N GLY A 70 -4.78 -4.90 -6.62
CA GLY A 70 -3.88 -5.62 -5.72
C GLY A 70 -2.44 -5.07 -5.70
N PRO A 71 -1.63 -5.54 -4.74
CA PRO A 71 -0.24 -5.14 -4.60
C PRO A 71 0.67 -5.64 -5.73
N VAL A 72 0.29 -6.74 -6.41
CA VAL A 72 1.06 -7.39 -7.49
C VAL A 72 0.15 -7.74 -8.65
#